data_AF-A0A6M3KXX0-F1
#
_entry.id   AF-A0A6M3KXX0-F1
#
_cell.length_a   1.000
_cell.length_b   1.000
_cell.length_c   1.000
_cell.angle_alpha   90.00
_cell.angle_beta   90.00
_cell.angle_gamma   90.00
#
_symmetry.space_group_name_H-M   'P 1'
#
loop_
_entity.id
_entity.type
_entity.pdbx_description
1 polymer ?
#
loop_
_entity_poly.entity_id
_entity_poly.type
_entity_poly.pdbx_seq_one_letter_code
_entity_poly.pdbx_strand_id
1 'polypeptide(L)' 'MGSFSNYWELEILDHVFKTGAYTAPTNIYVALCTSTVLDSSTGGSLPGECSGGAYARVTCNTWDAANGG' A
#
# COMPACT_ATOMS: atom_id res chain seq x y z
N MET A 1 -6.12 -11.52 8.56
CA MET A 1 -5.80 -10.64 7.42
C MET A 1 -7.07 -10.40 6.60
N GLY A 2 -7.96 -9.53 7.07
CA GLY A 2 -9.23 -9.27 6.38
C GLY A 2 -9.79 -7.87 6.59
N SER A 3 -9.02 -6.97 7.19
CA SER A 3 -9.35 -5.54 7.28
C SER A 3 -8.46 -4.74 6.36
N PHE A 4 -8.76 -3.45 6.23
CA PHE A 4 -7.91 -2.49 5.57
C PHE A 4 -6.64 -2.22 6.40
N SER A 5 -5.66 -1.53 5.81
CA SER A 5 -4.50 -1.06 6.57
C SER A 5 -4.92 0.03 7.57
N ASN A 6 -4.22 0.12 8.70
CA ASN A 6 -4.42 1.20 9.69
C ASN A 6 -4.37 2.59 9.05
N TYR A 7 -3.51 2.78 8.04
CA TYR A 7 -3.40 4.04 7.29
C TYR A 7 -4.74 4.38 6.62
N TRP A 8 -5.26 3.49 5.79
CA TRP A 8 -6.52 3.71 5.09
C TRP A 8 -7.71 3.90 6.03
N GLU A 9 -7.78 3.13 7.12
CA GLU A 9 -8.84 3.28 8.13
C GLU A 9 -8.85 4.68 8.76
N LEU A 10 -7.68 5.29 8.98
CA LEU A 10 -7.57 6.65 9.49
C LEU A 10 -7.87 7.70 8.41
N GLU A 11 -7.26 7.56 7.24
CA GLU A 11 -7.43 8.52 6.14
C GLU A 11 -8.88 8.60 5.65
N ILE A 12 -9.63 7.49 5.65
CA ILE A 12 -11.03 7.52 5.26
C ILE A 12 -11.90 8.24 6.31
N LEU A 13 -11.60 8.08 7.60
CA LEU A 13 -12.26 8.84 8.66
C LEU A 13 -11.98 10.33 8.48
N ASP A 14 -10.71 10.69 8.27
CA ASP A 14 -10.32 12.08 8.06
C ASP A 14 -10.94 12.70 6.81
N HIS A 15 -11.05 11.92 5.74
CA HIS A 15 -11.68 12.35 4.49
C HIS A 15 -13.19 12.57 4.65
N VAL A 16 -13.89 11.64 5.31
CA VAL A 16 -15.35 11.71 5.52
C VAL A 16 -15.72 12.89 6.42
N PHE A 17 -14.95 13.12 7.48
CA PHE A 17 -15.19 14.24 8.40
C PHE A 17 -14.51 15.54 7.98
N LYS A 18 -13.86 15.57 6.81
CA LYS A 18 -13.17 16.73 6.23
C LYS A 18 -12.10 17.33 7.15
N THR A 19 -11.46 16.50 7.96
CA THR A 19 -10.33 16.87 8.83
C THR A 19 -8.98 16.66 8.14
N GLY A 20 -8.95 15.91 7.03
CA GLY A 20 -7.76 15.67 6.22
C GLY A 20 -8.06 15.45 4.73
N ALA A 21 -7.01 15.45 3.92
CA ALA A 21 -7.08 15.17 2.49
C ALA A 21 -6.47 13.79 2.20
N TYR A 22 -7.27 12.88 1.67
CA TYR A 22 -6.80 11.58 1.21
C TYR A 22 -6.40 11.66 -0.27
N THR A 23 -5.10 11.88 -0.52
CA THR A 23 -4.57 12.05 -1.89
C THR A 23 -3.91 10.78 -2.40
N ALA A 24 -4.15 10.45 -3.67
CA ALA A 24 -3.48 9.33 -4.31
C ALA A 24 -1.95 9.54 -4.36
N PRO A 25 -1.14 8.49 -4.10
CA PRO A 25 0.32 8.59 -4.18
C PRO A 25 0.78 8.81 -5.63
N THR A 26 1.84 9.61 -5.81
CA THR A 26 2.42 9.91 -7.14
C THR A 26 2.99 8.66 -7.83
N ASN A 27 3.58 7.75 -7.05
CA ASN A 27 4.19 6.52 -7.54
C ASN A 27 3.69 5.32 -6.74
N ILE A 28 3.36 4.26 -7.45
CA ILE A 28 2.95 2.97 -6.90
C ILE A 28 4.08 1.97 -7.17
N TYR A 29 4.31 1.07 -6.21
CA TYR A 29 5.36 0.05 -6.29
C TYR A 29 4.82 -1.30 -5.84
N VAL A 30 5.37 -2.36 -6.40
CA VAL A 30 5.13 -3.74 -5.93
C VAL A 30 6.34 -4.21 -5.16
N ALA A 31 6.11 -4.79 -3.99
CA ALA A 31 7.14 -5.35 -3.13
C ALA A 31 6.95 -6.85 -2.91
N LEU A 32 8.05 -7.61 -2.92
CA LEU A 32 8.05 -9.03 -2.62
C LEU A 32 8.38 -9.25 -1.15
N CYS A 33 7.43 -9.80 -0.39
CA CYS A 33 7.60 -10.11 1.03
C CYS A 33 7.58 -11.64 1.25
N THR A 34 8.49 -12.15 2.07
CA THR A 34 8.55 -13.57 2.46
C THR A 34 7.84 -13.85 3.78
N SER A 35 7.21 -12.83 4.37
CA SER A 35 6.47 -12.91 5.62
C SER A 35 5.12 -12.21 5.47
N THR A 36 4.18 -12.55 6.35
CA THR A 36 2.84 -12.00 6.29
C THR A 36 2.86 -10.50 6.55
N VAL A 37 2.32 -9.74 5.61
CA VAL A 37 2.10 -8.29 5.75
C VAL A 37 0.94 -8.06 6.72
N LEU A 38 1.15 -7.14 7.67
CA LEU A 38 0.16 -6.73 8.67
C LEU A 38 -0.56 -5.46 8.21
N ASP A 39 -1.74 -5.19 8.79
CA ASP A 39 -2.50 -3.94 8.62
C ASP A 39 -1.70 -2.68 9.01
N SER A 40 -0.78 -2.82 9.96
CA SER A 40 0.15 -1.79 10.44
C SER A 40 1.44 -1.71 9.62
N SER A 41 1.65 -2.59 8.64
CA SER A 41 2.84 -2.55 7.80
C SER A 41 2.79 -1.33 6.87
N THR A 42 3.93 -0.69 6.69
CA THR A 42 4.07 0.47 5.81
C THR A 42 5.08 0.18 4.73
N GLY A 43 5.15 1.03 3.70
CA GLY A 43 6.19 0.95 2.68
C GLY A 43 7.62 1.04 3.23
N GLY A 44 7.84 1.49 4.46
CA GLY A 44 9.15 1.45 5.13
C GLY A 44 9.36 0.28 6.10
N SER A 45 8.30 -0.48 6.41
CA SER A 45 8.30 -1.52 7.44
C SER A 45 7.70 -2.85 6.97
N LEU A 46 7.80 -3.15 5.67
CA LEU A 46 7.32 -4.40 5.09
C LEU A 46 8.05 -5.61 5.70
N PRO A 47 7.34 -6.53 6.39
CA PRO A 47 7.96 -7.68 7.03
C PRO A 47 8.55 -8.64 6.00
N GLY A 48 9.84 -8.94 6.14
CA GLY A 48 10.52 -9.89 5.27
C GLY A 48 10.51 -9.45 3.80
N GLU A 49 10.52 -8.15 3.52
CA GLU A 49 10.77 -7.70 2.15
C GLU A 49 12.12 -8.26 1.66
N CYS A 50 12.10 -8.82 0.45
CA CYS A 50 13.29 -9.38 -0.16
C CYS A 50 14.41 -8.33 -0.22
N SER A 51 15.64 -8.75 0.07
CA SER A 51 16.82 -7.93 -0.12
C SER A 51 17.92 -8.76 -0.79
N GLY A 52 18.66 -8.14 -1.71
CA GLY A 52 19.71 -8.80 -2.49
C GLY A 52 19.24 -9.40 -3.82
N GLY A 53 20.13 -10.09 -4.52
CA GLY A 53 19.81 -10.79 -5.77
C GLY A 53 19.34 -9.89 -6.94
N ALA A 54 19.75 -8.62 -6.96
CA ALA A 54 19.27 -7.58 -7.88
C ALA A 54 17.78 -7.18 -7.72
N TYR A 55 17.12 -7.61 -6.65
CA TYR A 55 15.77 -7.14 -6.32
C TYR A 55 15.79 -5.63 -6.03
N ALA A 56 14.91 -4.92 -6.71
CA ALA A 56 14.50 -3.57 -6.40
C ALA A 56 12.99 -3.46 -6.66
N ARG A 57 12.29 -2.64 -5.86
CA ARG A 57 10.90 -2.31 -6.15
C ARG A 57 10.81 -1.66 -7.52
N VAL A 58 9.84 -2.09 -8.32
CA VAL A 58 9.59 -1.53 -9.65
C VAL A 58 8.41 -0.55 -9.56
N THR A 59 8.53 0.59 -10.24
CA THR A 59 7.43 1.55 -10.37
C THR A 59 6.34 0.96 -11.26
N CYS A 60 5.12 0.94 -10.75
CA CYS A 60 3.94 0.38 -11.40
C CYS A 60 2.82 1.43 -11.37
N ASN A 61 2.96 2.53 -12.10
CA ASN A 61 1.95 3.61 -12.11
C ASN A 61 0.80 3.35 -13.09
N THR A 62 0.94 2.35 -13.95
CA THR A 62 -0.05 1.99 -14.96
C THR A 62 -0.69 0.66 -14.58
N TRP A 63 -2.01 0.69 -14.37
CA TRP A 63 -2.84 -0.48 -14.11
C TRP A 63 -4.00 -0.47 -15.09
N ASP A 64 -4.46 -1.66 -15.49
CA ASP A 64 -5.68 -1.77 -16.27
C ASP A 64 -6.87 -1.29 -15.44
N ALA A 65 -7.85 -0.68 -16.11
CA ALA A 65 -9.09 -0.31 -15.45
C ALA A 65 -9.79 -1.58 -14.91
N ALA A 66 -10.37 -1.48 -13.72
CA ALA A 66 -11.18 -2.56 -13.17
C ALA A 66 -12.35 -2.86 -14.11
N ASN A 67 -12.53 -4.13 -14.48
CA ASN A 67 -13.61 -4.59 -15.34
C ASN A 67 -14.49 -5.59 -14.58
N GLY A 68 -15.75 -5.22 -14.31
CA GLY A 68 -16.71 -6.03 -13.56
C GLY A 68 -16.62 -5.80 -12.05
N GLY A 69 -17.59 -5.06 -11.51
CA GLY A 69 -17.85 -4.98 -10.07
C GLY A 69 -18.68 -6.14 -9.57
#